data_AF-A0A812TID9-F1
#
_entry.id   AF-A0A812TID9-F1
#
_cell.length_a   1.000
_cell.length_b   1.000
_cell.length_c   1.000
_cell.angle_alpha   90.00
_cell.angle_beta   90.00
_cell.angle_gamma   90.00
#
_symmetry.space_group_name_H-M   'P 1'
#
loop_
_entity.id
_entity.type
_entity.pdbx_description
1 polymer ?
#
loop_
_entity_poly.entity_id
_entity_poly.type
_entity_poly.pdbx_seq_one_letter_code
_entity_poly.pdbx_strand_id
1 'polypeptide(L)'
;MAAMLRVWRVSGEELISIPVEELTNAGELKRRLQSVCGWPKSFQRLLHEGAPLEDDAQLDEPMDVQLVMLPLETGFGSSQDQLNSALADAAAEGELEIITQLLEAGADKDLEDDRGCAPLCAACLHGQTEAVTLLLDAGARTNVQDDDGGTPLCLACTGGHADIVVQLLRAGADPDLRCPLINADDQGHTEIVKLLLEHGADADCIRCTWSDPSIRRGSSFGSGSSF
;
A
#
# COMPACT_ATOMS: atom_id res chain seq x y z
N MET A 1 -2.63 39.47 22.61
CA MET A 1 -3.55 38.42 22.11
C MET A 1 -2.69 37.52 21.26
N ALA A 2 -2.58 36.23 21.57
CA ALA A 2 -1.77 35.30 20.79
C ALA A 2 -2.39 35.14 19.40
N ALA A 3 -1.59 35.31 18.35
CA ALA A 3 -2.03 35.03 16.99
C ALA A 3 -2.15 33.50 16.84
N MET A 4 -3.34 33.03 16.46
CA MET A 4 -3.66 31.60 16.34
C MET A 4 -4.00 31.28 14.89
N LEU A 5 -3.43 30.19 14.38
CA LEU A 5 -3.84 29.53 13.15
C LEU A 5 -4.90 28.50 13.49
N ARG A 6 -6.08 28.63 12.86
CA ARG A 6 -7.16 27.67 13.02
C ARG A 6 -7.31 26.89 11.73
N VAL A 7 -7.19 25.58 11.83
CA VAL A 7 -7.37 24.68 10.69
C VAL A 7 -8.76 24.09 10.75
N TRP A 8 -9.52 24.31 9.69
CA TRP A 8 -10.91 23.88 9.56
C TRP A 8 -11.04 22.80 8.51
N ARG A 9 -11.81 21.77 8.77
CA ARG A 9 -12.24 20.83 7.73
C ARG A 9 -13.34 21.48 6.88
N VAL A 10 -13.47 21.06 5.63
CA VAL A 10 -14.54 21.55 4.72
C VAL A 10 -15.95 21.27 5.28
N SER A 11 -16.09 20.27 6.15
CA SER A 11 -17.33 20.00 6.91
C SER A 11 -17.72 21.10 7.89
N GLY A 12 -16.83 22.08 8.15
CA GLY A 12 -17.03 23.16 9.12
C GLY A 12 -16.54 22.81 10.53
N GLU A 13 -15.87 21.68 10.71
CA GLU A 13 -15.29 21.26 11.99
C GLU A 13 -13.88 21.84 12.17
N GLU A 14 -13.59 22.41 13.34
CA GLU A 14 -12.24 22.85 13.70
C GLU A 14 -11.39 21.63 14.07
N LEU A 15 -10.30 21.40 13.33
CA LEU A 15 -9.40 20.25 13.54
C LEU A 15 -8.37 20.57 14.62
N ILE A 16 -7.67 21.69 14.48
CA ILE A 16 -6.62 22.09 15.39
C ILE A 16 -6.44 23.61 15.38
N SER A 17 -6.17 24.17 16.55
CA SER A 17 -5.74 25.56 16.74
C SER A 17 -4.30 25.56 17.23
N ILE A 18 -3.40 26.18 16.47
CA ILE A 18 -1.96 26.23 16.77
C ILE A 18 -1.53 27.69 16.85
N PRO A 19 -0.73 28.09 17.86
CA PRO A 19 -0.16 29.44 17.88
C PRO A 19 0.79 29.63 16.70
N VAL A 20 0.70 30.81 16.05
CA VAL A 20 1.50 31.20 14.87
C VAL A 20 3.01 31.08 15.13
N GLU A 21 3.45 31.28 16.37
CA GLU A 21 4.86 31.20 16.78
C GLU A 21 5.46 29.78 16.70
N GLU A 22 4.62 28.73 16.66
CA GLU A 22 5.07 27.34 16.57
C GLU A 22 5.32 26.86 15.13
N LEU A 23 4.88 27.62 14.12
CA LEU A 23 4.94 27.21 12.71
C LEU A 23 5.66 28.25 11.86
N THR A 24 6.56 27.79 11.00
CA THR A 24 7.33 28.67 10.10
C THR A 24 6.75 28.73 8.68
N ASN A 25 6.13 27.64 8.22
CA ASN A 25 5.55 27.54 6.89
C ASN A 25 4.39 26.53 6.84
N ALA A 26 3.64 26.58 5.74
CA ALA A 26 2.56 25.64 5.46
C ALA A 26 3.04 24.18 5.38
N GLY A 27 4.28 23.93 4.97
CA GLY A 27 4.87 22.59 4.93
C GLY A 27 5.00 21.92 6.32
N GLU A 28 5.39 22.69 7.35
CA GLU A 28 5.43 22.24 8.74
C GLU A 28 4.03 21.98 9.27
N LEU A 29 3.08 22.85 8.93
CA LEU A 29 1.67 22.66 9.27
C LEU A 29 1.13 21.35 8.68
N LYS A 30 1.45 21.04 7.41
CA LYS A 30 1.07 19.76 6.79
C LYS A 30 1.75 18.55 7.45
N ARG A 31 3.02 18.66 7.88
CA ARG A 31 3.68 17.60 8.65
C ARG A 31 3.02 17.36 10.01
N ARG A 32 2.61 18.44 10.67
CA ARG A 32 1.87 18.36 11.93
C ARG A 32 0.51 17.70 11.72
N LEU A 33 -0.20 18.14 10.68
CA LEU A 33 -1.48 17.55 10.28
C LEU A 33 -1.33 16.10 9.82
N GLN A 34 -0.20 15.70 9.24
CA GLN A 34 0.08 14.28 8.94
C GLN A 34 0.14 13.46 10.24
N SER A 35 0.80 13.97 11.29
CA SER A 35 0.82 13.30 12.60
C SER A 35 -0.55 13.27 13.29
N VAL A 36 -1.44 14.23 13.00
CA VAL A 36 -2.75 14.35 13.65
C VAL A 36 -3.82 13.57 12.88
N CYS A 37 -3.80 13.66 11.56
CA CYS A 37 -4.83 13.15 10.66
C CYS A 37 -4.40 11.84 9.99
N GLY A 38 -3.13 11.43 10.08
CA GLY A 38 -2.58 10.22 9.43
C GLY A 38 -2.24 10.40 7.95
N TRP A 39 -2.78 11.43 7.28
CA TRP A 39 -2.64 11.58 5.83
C TRP A 39 -1.26 12.06 5.38
N PRO A 40 -0.69 11.51 4.29
CA PRO A 40 0.52 12.05 3.69
C PRO A 40 0.33 13.51 3.27
N LYS A 41 1.42 14.29 3.34
CA LYS A 41 1.45 15.72 2.99
C LYS A 41 0.85 16.04 1.60
N SER A 42 0.96 15.11 0.65
CA SER A 42 0.43 15.20 -0.71
C SER A 42 -1.10 15.28 -0.79
N PHE A 43 -1.81 14.69 0.18
CA PHE A 43 -3.28 14.68 0.24
C PHE A 43 -3.87 15.90 0.97
N GLN A 44 -3.01 16.69 1.60
CA GLN A 44 -3.42 17.84 2.39
C GLN A 44 -3.29 19.14 1.58
N ARG A 45 -4.43 19.67 1.11
CA ARG A 45 -4.49 21.00 0.50
C ARG A 45 -4.95 22.00 1.55
N LEU A 46 -4.07 22.95 1.85
CA LEU A 46 -4.39 24.08 2.73
C LEU A 46 -4.89 25.23 1.86
N LEU A 47 -6.06 25.77 2.18
CA LEU A 47 -6.63 26.94 1.53
C LEU A 47 -6.72 28.09 2.52
N HIS A 48 -6.36 29.29 2.10
CA HIS A 48 -6.66 30.53 2.82
C HIS A 48 -7.55 31.40 1.94
N GLU A 49 -8.74 31.77 2.44
CA GLU A 49 -9.77 32.50 1.67
C GLU A 49 -10.10 31.86 0.29
N GLY A 50 -10.00 30.53 0.20
CA GLY A 50 -10.22 29.78 -1.04
C GLY A 50 -9.00 29.70 -1.98
N ALA A 51 -7.89 30.36 -1.66
CA ALA A 51 -6.64 30.26 -2.42
C ALA A 51 -5.72 29.16 -1.84
N PRO A 52 -5.11 28.29 -2.67
CA PRO A 52 -4.22 27.26 -2.19
C PRO A 52 -2.89 27.81 -1.70
N LEU A 53 -2.48 27.37 -0.50
CA LEU A 53 -1.18 27.66 0.09
C LEU A 53 -0.14 26.66 -0.40
N GLU A 54 0.93 27.17 -0.99
CA GLU A 54 2.14 26.39 -1.29
C GLU A 54 2.92 26.07 0.00
N ASP A 55 3.78 25.05 -0.05
CA ASP A 55 4.46 24.53 1.14
C ASP A 55 5.44 25.52 1.80
N ASP A 56 5.96 26.45 1.00
CA ASP A 56 6.87 27.52 1.39
C ASP A 56 6.13 28.79 1.84
N ALA A 57 4.79 28.81 1.77
CA ALA A 57 4.00 29.94 2.24
C ALA A 57 4.21 30.18 3.74
N GLN A 58 4.65 31.39 4.07
CA GLN A 58 4.85 31.83 5.45
C GLN A 58 3.50 32.06 6.14
N LEU A 59 3.37 31.48 7.32
CA LEU A 59 2.17 31.56 8.14
C LEU A 59 2.44 32.53 9.30
N ASP A 60 2.85 33.77 9.01
CA ASP A 60 3.31 34.74 10.01
C ASP A 60 2.16 35.58 10.60
N GLU A 61 0.98 35.51 9.99
CA GLU A 61 -0.23 36.25 10.36
C GLU A 61 -1.34 35.31 10.86
N PRO A 62 -2.19 35.75 11.80
CA PRO A 62 -3.35 34.97 12.23
C PRO A 62 -4.32 34.82 11.06
N MET A 63 -4.40 33.61 10.52
CA MET A 63 -5.25 33.29 9.39
C MET A 63 -6.06 32.02 9.65
N ASP A 64 -7.27 32.00 9.12
CA ASP A 64 -8.10 30.79 9.09
C ASP A 64 -7.72 30.00 7.83
N VAL A 65 -7.33 28.74 8.03
CA VAL A 65 -6.90 27.83 6.98
C VAL A 65 -7.92 26.71 6.86
N GLN A 66 -8.45 26.50 5.67
CA GLN A 66 -9.30 25.34 5.38
C GLN A 66 -8.42 24.20 4.91
N LEU A 67 -8.41 23.10 5.66
CA LEU A 67 -7.93 21.81 5.20
C LEU A 67 -8.99 21.19 4.31
N VAL A 68 -8.70 21.23 3.01
CA VAL A 68 -9.39 20.39 2.05
C VAL A 68 -8.61 19.09 1.97
N MET A 69 -9.19 18.06 2.57
CA MET A 69 -8.84 16.70 2.17
C MET A 69 -9.38 16.55 0.76
N LEU A 70 -8.51 16.48 -0.23
CA LEU A 70 -8.93 16.21 -1.58
C LEU A 70 -9.11 14.68 -1.69
N PRO A 71 -10.34 14.14 -1.78
CA PRO A 71 -10.50 12.92 -2.54
C PRO A 71 -10.33 13.35 -4.00
N LEU A 72 -9.08 13.36 -4.49
CA LEU A 72 -8.68 13.56 -5.89
C LEU A 72 -9.79 14.19 -6.76
N GLU A 73 -10.16 15.46 -6.53
CA GLU A 73 -11.19 16.07 -7.35
C GLU A 73 -10.58 16.46 -8.70
N THR A 74 -10.85 15.57 -9.65
CA THR A 74 -11.30 15.82 -11.01
C THR A 74 -10.29 16.23 -12.08
N GLY A 75 -10.28 15.40 -13.13
CA GLY A 75 -10.19 15.84 -14.52
C GLY A 75 -8.81 16.25 -15.00
N PHE A 76 -8.02 15.28 -15.47
CA PHE A 76 -7.19 15.35 -16.70
C PHE A 76 -6.34 14.07 -16.75
N GLY A 77 -6.74 13.10 -17.58
CA GLY A 77 -5.90 12.15 -18.35
C GLY A 77 -4.71 11.37 -17.77
N SER A 78 -4.33 11.53 -16.50
CA SER A 78 -3.08 10.98 -15.92
C SER A 78 -3.22 10.59 -14.43
N SER A 79 -4.43 10.63 -13.88
CA SER A 79 -4.70 10.63 -12.43
C SER A 79 -4.91 9.23 -11.82
N GLN A 80 -5.29 8.24 -12.65
CA GLN A 80 -5.58 6.89 -12.17
C GLN A 80 -4.29 6.19 -11.70
N ASP A 81 -3.17 6.42 -12.38
CA ASP A 81 -1.87 5.84 -12.03
C ASP A 81 -1.40 6.32 -10.65
N GLN A 82 -1.64 7.59 -10.30
CA GLN A 82 -1.37 8.10 -8.95
C GLN A 82 -2.30 7.50 -7.90
N LEU A 83 -3.57 7.30 -8.24
CA LEU A 83 -4.54 6.68 -7.34
C LEU A 83 -4.18 5.22 -7.05
N ASN A 84 -3.73 4.50 -8.08
CA ASN A 84 -3.32 3.11 -7.99
C ASN A 84 -1.96 2.96 -7.29
N SER A 85 -1.00 3.85 -7.58
CA SER A 85 0.26 3.95 -6.84
C SER A 85 0.02 4.25 -5.36
N ALA A 86 -0.89 5.19 -5.05
CA ALA A 86 -1.26 5.48 -3.67
C ALA A 86 -1.96 4.30 -2.98
N LEU A 87 -2.75 3.52 -3.73
CA LEU A 87 -3.38 2.31 -3.20
C LEU A 87 -2.33 1.24 -2.88
N ALA A 88 -1.32 1.07 -3.72
CA ALA A 88 -0.21 0.16 -3.47
C ALA A 88 0.62 0.60 -2.24
N ASP A 89 0.93 1.89 -2.12
CA ASP A 89 1.64 2.44 -0.95
C ASP A 89 0.83 2.27 0.34
N ALA A 90 -0.46 2.62 0.32
CA ALA A 90 -1.35 2.45 1.47
C ALA A 90 -1.51 0.97 1.85
N ALA A 91 -1.54 0.07 0.86
CA ALA A 91 -1.58 -1.37 1.07
C ALA A 91 -0.28 -1.91 1.69
N ALA A 92 0.88 -1.37 1.32
CA ALA A 92 2.17 -1.70 1.92
C ALA A 92 2.28 -1.24 3.39
N GLU A 93 1.78 -0.04 3.68
CA GLU A 93 1.80 0.54 5.04
C GLU A 93 0.66 0.01 5.93
N GLY A 94 -0.38 -0.60 5.35
CA GLY A 94 -1.53 -1.15 6.09
C GLY A 94 -2.57 -0.11 6.48
N GLU A 95 -2.64 1.02 5.77
CA GLU A 95 -3.53 2.14 6.08
C GLU A 95 -4.97 1.88 5.61
N LEU A 96 -5.70 1.05 6.37
CA LEU A 96 -7.05 0.58 6.04
C LEU A 96 -8.03 1.68 5.64
N GLU A 97 -8.03 2.79 6.37
CA GLU A 97 -8.94 3.91 6.15
C GLU A 97 -8.63 4.66 4.85
N ILE A 98 -7.37 4.64 4.40
CA ILE A 98 -6.96 5.18 3.11
C ILE A 98 -7.33 4.19 2.00
N ILE A 99 -7.06 2.90 2.20
CA ILE A 99 -7.42 1.84 1.24
C ILE A 99 -8.91 1.89 0.91
N THR A 100 -9.79 1.97 1.91
CA THR A 100 -11.24 2.04 1.68
C THR A 100 -11.63 3.29 0.90
N GLN A 101 -11.08 4.45 1.25
CA GLN A 101 -11.35 5.70 0.54
C GLN A 101 -10.84 5.70 -0.89
N LEU A 102 -9.68 5.10 -1.15
CA LEU A 102 -9.12 4.96 -2.50
C LEU A 102 -9.98 4.02 -3.34
N LEU A 103 -10.45 2.91 -2.77
CA LEU A 103 -11.38 1.99 -3.44
C LEU A 103 -12.72 2.67 -3.74
N GLU A 104 -13.26 3.47 -2.82
CA GLU A 104 -14.46 4.28 -3.04
C GLU A 104 -14.26 5.37 -4.11
N ALA A 105 -13.05 5.94 -4.18
CA ALA A 105 -12.67 6.89 -5.22
C ALA A 105 -12.47 6.23 -6.60
N GLY A 106 -12.59 4.90 -6.69
CA GLY A 106 -12.49 4.15 -7.94
C GLY A 106 -11.07 3.75 -8.30
N ALA A 107 -10.18 3.60 -7.32
CA ALA A 107 -8.86 3.01 -7.52
C ALA A 107 -9.00 1.61 -8.14
N ASP A 108 -8.14 1.32 -9.11
CA ASP A 108 -8.08 0.00 -9.70
C ASP A 108 -7.22 -0.89 -8.79
N LYS A 109 -7.91 -1.72 -8.01
CA LYS A 109 -7.34 -2.70 -7.09
C LYS A 109 -6.47 -3.76 -7.77
N ASP A 110 -6.59 -3.92 -9.09
CA ASP A 110 -5.83 -4.89 -9.87
C ASP A 110 -4.76 -4.21 -10.75
N LEU A 111 -4.64 -2.87 -10.74
CA LEU A 111 -3.61 -2.21 -11.54
C LEU A 111 -2.23 -2.46 -10.93
N GLU A 112 -1.36 -2.99 -11.77
CA GLU A 112 0.05 -3.21 -11.50
C GLU A 112 0.83 -1.89 -11.60
N ASP A 113 1.78 -1.68 -10.68
CA ASP A 113 2.73 -0.58 -10.77
C ASP A 113 3.77 -0.81 -11.90
N ASP A 114 4.75 0.09 -12.02
CA ASP A 114 5.84 -0.02 -13.00
C ASP A 114 6.70 -1.29 -12.86
N ARG A 115 6.48 -2.11 -11.83
CA ARG A 115 7.16 -3.39 -11.56
C ARG A 115 6.22 -4.60 -11.66
N GLY A 116 5.00 -4.42 -12.18
CA GLY A 116 4.00 -5.49 -12.20
C GLY A 116 3.32 -5.72 -10.85
N CYS A 117 3.60 -4.91 -9.82
CA CYS A 117 3.15 -5.17 -8.46
C CYS A 117 1.75 -4.61 -8.23
N ALA A 118 0.76 -5.49 -8.05
CA ALA A 118 -0.58 -5.11 -7.65
C ALA A 118 -0.63 -4.70 -6.16
N PRO A 119 -1.61 -3.89 -5.72
CA PRO A 119 -1.79 -3.52 -4.32
C PRO A 119 -1.86 -4.72 -3.36
N LEU A 120 -2.47 -5.83 -3.81
CA LEU A 120 -2.52 -7.06 -3.03
C LEU A 120 -1.13 -7.68 -2.84
N CYS A 121 -0.26 -7.63 -3.86
CA CYS A 121 1.13 -8.09 -3.77
C CYS A 121 1.91 -7.27 -2.73
N ALA A 122 1.74 -5.94 -2.74
CA ALA A 122 2.37 -5.05 -1.76
C ALA A 122 1.92 -5.37 -0.32
N ALA A 123 0.60 -5.51 -0.08
CA ALA A 123 0.10 -5.88 1.24
C ALA A 123 0.63 -7.26 1.71
N CYS A 124 0.74 -8.23 0.80
CA CYS A 124 1.25 -9.57 1.11
C CYS A 124 2.74 -9.57 1.43
N LEU A 125 3.54 -8.79 0.69
CA LEU A 125 4.98 -8.66 0.90
C LEU A 125 5.31 -8.01 2.26
N HIS A 126 4.49 -7.04 2.68
CA HIS A 126 4.68 -6.32 3.93
C HIS A 126 3.97 -6.95 5.14
N GLY A 127 3.22 -8.04 4.96
CA GLY A 127 2.56 -8.73 6.06
C GLY A 127 1.29 -8.07 6.58
N GLN A 128 0.66 -7.20 5.78
CA GLN A 128 -0.50 -6.41 6.20
C GLN A 128 -1.81 -7.21 6.09
N THR A 129 -2.07 -8.05 7.09
CA THR A 129 -3.19 -9.02 7.09
C THR A 129 -4.56 -8.35 6.93
N GLU A 130 -4.80 -7.23 7.61
CA GLU A 130 -6.07 -6.50 7.53
C GLU A 130 -6.27 -5.83 6.16
N ALA A 131 -5.19 -5.28 5.58
CA ALA A 131 -5.21 -4.70 4.24
C ALA A 131 -5.48 -5.76 3.17
N VAL A 132 -4.86 -6.95 3.29
CA VAL A 132 -5.15 -8.11 2.43
C VAL A 132 -6.63 -8.46 2.52
N THR A 133 -7.19 -8.55 3.73
CA THR A 133 -8.61 -8.89 3.91
C THR A 133 -9.50 -7.89 3.17
N LEU A 134 -9.25 -6.58 3.32
CA LEU A 134 -10.03 -5.54 2.65
C LEU A 134 -9.92 -5.61 1.11
N LEU A 135 -8.72 -5.84 0.58
CA LEU A 135 -8.51 -5.95 -0.87
C LEU A 135 -9.18 -7.20 -1.44
N LEU A 136 -9.15 -8.32 -0.71
CA LEU A 136 -9.86 -9.54 -1.09
C LEU A 136 -11.38 -9.36 -1.04
N ASP A 137 -11.91 -8.68 -0.01
CA ASP A 137 -13.33 -8.35 0.09
C ASP A 137 -13.78 -7.39 -1.03
N ALA A 138 -12.89 -6.50 -1.48
CA ALA A 138 -13.10 -5.65 -2.64
C ALA A 138 -13.04 -6.42 -3.98
N GLY A 139 -12.67 -7.71 -3.95
CA GLY A 139 -12.60 -8.61 -5.08
C GLY A 139 -11.30 -8.51 -5.89
N ALA A 140 -10.18 -8.17 -5.25
CA ALA A 140 -8.87 -8.12 -5.91
C ALA A 140 -8.46 -9.51 -6.42
N ARG A 141 -7.74 -9.54 -7.54
CA ARG A 141 -7.21 -10.78 -8.12
C ARG A 141 -6.13 -11.36 -7.21
N THR A 142 -6.26 -12.63 -6.86
CA THR A 142 -5.32 -13.36 -6.00
C THR A 142 -4.14 -13.98 -6.72
N ASN A 143 -4.22 -14.11 -8.05
CA ASN A 143 -3.23 -14.79 -8.90
C ASN A 143 -2.52 -13.82 -9.87
N VAL A 144 -2.46 -12.54 -9.53
CA VAL A 144 -1.64 -11.56 -10.27
C VAL A 144 -0.16 -11.91 -10.13
N GLN A 145 0.63 -11.58 -11.14
CA GLN A 145 2.07 -11.86 -11.18
C GLN A 145 2.80 -10.54 -11.35
N ASP A 146 3.79 -10.29 -10.51
CA ASP A 146 4.74 -9.19 -10.72
C ASP A 146 5.68 -9.48 -11.91
N ASP A 147 6.52 -8.51 -12.27
CA ASP A 147 7.48 -8.65 -13.38
C ASP A 147 8.51 -9.77 -13.13
N ASP A 148 8.78 -10.10 -11.87
CA ASP A 148 9.65 -11.21 -11.45
C ASP A 148 8.89 -12.56 -11.45
N GLY A 149 7.58 -12.54 -11.74
CA GLY A 149 6.68 -13.68 -11.74
C GLY A 149 6.22 -14.11 -10.33
N GLY A 150 6.43 -13.28 -9.31
CA GLY A 150 5.93 -13.47 -7.96
C GLY A 150 4.43 -13.25 -7.86
N THR A 151 3.73 -14.20 -7.23
CA THR A 151 2.31 -14.08 -6.89
C THR A 151 2.14 -13.55 -5.47
N PRO A 152 0.97 -12.98 -5.09
CA PRO A 152 0.68 -12.61 -3.71
C PRO A 152 0.98 -13.75 -2.72
N LEU A 153 0.67 -14.99 -3.11
CA LEU A 153 0.93 -16.19 -2.30
C LEU A 153 2.43 -16.47 -2.17
N CYS A 154 3.21 -16.39 -3.25
CA CYS A 154 4.66 -16.51 -3.20
C CYS A 154 5.28 -15.45 -2.29
N LEU A 155 4.85 -14.18 -2.39
CA LEU A 155 5.36 -13.08 -1.58
C LEU A 155 5.04 -13.28 -0.09
N ALA A 156 3.81 -13.69 0.24
CA ALA A 156 3.42 -14.03 1.61
C ALA A 156 4.23 -15.23 2.16
N CYS A 157 4.52 -16.22 1.32
CA CYS A 157 5.37 -17.36 1.68
C CYS A 157 6.82 -16.95 1.93
N THR A 158 7.39 -16.09 1.08
CA THR A 158 8.74 -15.54 1.26
C THR A 158 8.85 -14.68 2.51
N GLY A 159 7.80 -13.92 2.86
CA GLY A 159 7.74 -13.09 4.06
C GLY A 159 7.41 -13.85 5.35
N GLY A 160 7.03 -15.13 5.26
CA GLY A 160 6.67 -15.92 6.45
C GLY A 160 5.31 -15.58 7.05
N HIS A 161 4.41 -14.97 6.28
CA HIS A 161 3.10 -14.50 6.75
C HIS A 161 2.02 -15.58 6.66
N ALA A 162 2.03 -16.53 7.59
CA ALA A 162 1.12 -17.67 7.60
C ALA A 162 -0.37 -17.28 7.60
N ASP A 163 -0.76 -16.23 8.32
CA ASP A 163 -2.15 -15.76 8.35
C ASP A 163 -2.64 -15.29 6.97
N ILE A 164 -1.77 -14.57 6.24
CA ILE A 164 -2.05 -14.11 4.87
C ILE A 164 -2.14 -15.29 3.90
N VAL A 165 -1.24 -16.27 4.03
CA VAL A 165 -1.28 -17.50 3.22
C VAL A 165 -2.63 -18.20 3.37
N VAL A 166 -3.13 -18.35 4.60
CA VAL A 166 -4.44 -18.96 4.85
C VAL A 166 -5.57 -18.14 4.19
N GLN A 167 -5.51 -16.82 4.28
CA GLN A 167 -6.52 -15.96 3.63
C GLN A 167 -6.51 -16.09 2.11
N LEU A 168 -5.34 -16.05 1.49
CA LEU A 168 -5.17 -16.19 0.05
C LEU A 168 -5.65 -17.56 -0.46
N LEU A 169 -5.31 -18.64 0.25
CA LEU A 169 -5.78 -20.00 -0.08
C LEU A 169 -7.30 -20.11 0.02
N ARG A 170 -7.92 -19.48 1.03
CA ARG A 170 -9.38 -19.42 1.16
C ARG A 170 -10.04 -18.59 0.05
N ALA A 171 -9.36 -17.56 -0.42
CA ALA A 171 -9.78 -16.75 -1.55
C ALA A 171 -9.54 -17.41 -2.92
N GLY A 172 -9.02 -18.66 -2.94
CA GLY A 172 -8.80 -19.44 -4.16
C GLY A 172 -7.51 -19.07 -4.91
N ALA A 173 -6.50 -18.55 -4.20
CA ALA A 173 -5.15 -18.45 -4.76
C ALA A 173 -4.63 -19.86 -5.14
N ASP A 174 -3.94 -19.94 -6.27
CA ASP A 174 -3.37 -21.19 -6.77
C ASP A 174 -2.10 -21.54 -5.96
N PRO A 175 -2.12 -22.63 -5.16
CA PRO A 175 -0.99 -23.02 -4.31
C PRO A 175 0.24 -23.51 -5.07
N ASP A 176 0.11 -23.81 -6.38
CA ASP A 176 1.18 -24.32 -7.23
C ASP A 176 1.76 -23.22 -8.14
N LEU A 177 1.14 -22.05 -8.19
CA LEU A 177 1.53 -20.98 -9.08
C LEU A 177 2.86 -20.36 -8.62
N ARG A 178 3.93 -20.68 -9.37
CA ARG A 178 5.31 -20.20 -9.15
C ARG A 178 5.98 -20.76 -7.90
N CYS A 179 5.60 -21.98 -7.53
CA CYS A 179 6.20 -22.77 -6.44
C CYS A 179 6.25 -22.06 -5.06
N PRO A 180 5.12 -21.57 -4.50
CA PRO A 180 5.07 -20.99 -3.15
C PRO A 180 5.66 -21.93 -2.07
N LEU A 181 5.49 -23.24 -2.25
CA LEU A 181 6.02 -24.26 -1.36
C LEU A 181 7.56 -24.23 -1.28
N ILE A 182 8.24 -24.09 -2.42
CA ILE A 182 9.71 -24.01 -2.48
C ILE A 182 10.19 -22.73 -1.81
N ASN A 183 9.51 -21.60 -2.03
CA ASN A 183 9.86 -20.33 -1.39
C ASN A 183 9.70 -20.41 0.14
N ALA A 184 8.62 -21.01 0.64
CA ALA A 184 8.41 -21.21 2.06
C ALA A 184 9.49 -22.13 2.68
N ASP A 185 9.88 -23.19 1.97
CA ASP A 185 10.90 -24.14 2.43
C ASP A 185 12.32 -23.52 2.44
N ASP A 186 12.70 -22.80 1.37
CA ASP A 186 13.99 -22.09 1.26
C ASP A 186 14.18 -21.06 2.38
N GLN A 187 13.10 -20.37 2.77
CA GLN A 187 13.11 -19.42 3.89
C GLN A 187 12.93 -20.10 5.27
N GLY A 188 12.72 -21.42 5.32
CA GLY A 188 12.58 -22.19 6.56
C GLY A 188 11.23 -22.07 7.26
N HIS A 189 10.20 -21.59 6.56
CA HIS A 189 8.84 -21.39 7.07
C HIS A 189 8.03 -22.69 7.08
N THR A 190 8.47 -23.65 7.90
CA THR A 190 7.87 -24.99 8.02
C THR A 190 6.36 -25.01 8.31
N GLU A 191 5.81 -23.99 8.98
CA GLU A 191 4.36 -23.89 9.21
C GLU A 191 3.60 -23.57 7.93
N ILE A 192 4.13 -22.68 7.09
CA ILE A 192 3.56 -22.35 5.78
C ILE A 192 3.63 -23.54 4.84
N VAL A 193 4.74 -24.29 4.86
CA VAL A 193 4.90 -25.53 4.09
C VAL A 193 3.79 -26.52 4.43
N LYS A 194 3.49 -26.73 5.72
CA LYS A 194 2.38 -27.61 6.13
C LYS A 194 1.03 -27.09 5.64
N LEU A 195 0.76 -25.79 5.79
CA LEU A 195 -0.49 -25.18 5.34
C LEU A 195 -0.70 -25.36 3.83
N LEU A 196 0.34 -25.14 3.02
CA LEU A 196 0.28 -25.34 1.58
C LEU A 196 0.00 -26.80 1.22
N LEU A 197 0.66 -27.77 1.88
CA LEU A 197 0.43 -29.20 1.66
C LEU A 197 -1.00 -29.62 2.07
N GLU A 198 -1.53 -29.07 3.16
CA GLU A 198 -2.91 -29.32 3.59
C GLU A 198 -3.95 -28.78 2.59
N HIS A 199 -3.61 -27.68 1.93
CA HIS A 199 -4.43 -27.06 0.89
C HIS A 199 -4.18 -27.62 -0.52
N GLY A 200 -3.42 -28.72 -0.64
CA GLY A 200 -3.27 -29.46 -1.88
C GLY A 200 -2.15 -28.96 -2.81
N ALA A 201 -1.19 -28.19 -2.30
CA ALA A 201 0.03 -27.88 -3.04
C ALA A 201 0.76 -29.16 -3.42
N ASP A 202 1.16 -29.27 -4.68
CA ASP A 202 1.95 -30.40 -5.17
C ASP A 202 3.40 -30.25 -4.67
N ALA A 203 3.81 -31.16 -3.79
CA ALA A 203 5.17 -31.22 -3.26
C ALA A 203 6.22 -31.47 -4.35
N ASP A 204 5.80 -32.08 -5.47
CA ASP A 204 6.61 -32.32 -6.66
C ASP A 204 6.33 -31.28 -7.76
N CYS A 205 5.75 -30.11 -7.41
CA CYS A 205 5.63 -28.98 -8.33
C CYS A 205 7.01 -28.38 -8.63
N ILE A 206 7.83 -29.11 -9.39
CA ILE A 206 9.16 -28.73 -9.86
C ILE A 206 9.03 -27.79 -11.09
N ARG A 207 7.80 -27.42 -11.49
CA ARG A 207 7.55 -26.70 -12.74
C ARG A 207 7.95 -25.22 -12.73
N CYS A 208 8.50 -24.71 -11.62
CA CYS A 208 9.27 -23.46 -11.63
C CYS A 208 10.65 -23.62 -11.02
N THR A 209 11.32 -24.76 -11.23
CA THR A 209 12.78 -24.68 -11.24
C THR A 209 13.19 -23.82 -12.43
N TRP A 210 13.87 -22.71 -12.14
CA TRP A 210 15.19 -22.25 -12.61
C TRP A 210 15.95 -23.04 -13.71
N SER A 211 15.42 -24.17 -14.18
CA SER A 211 15.88 -25.09 -15.21
C SER A 211 15.18 -24.88 -16.56
N ASP A 212 14.17 -24.00 -16.68
CA ASP A 212 13.66 -23.56 -17.98
C ASP A 212 14.51 -22.38 -18.51
N PRO A 213 15.44 -22.60 -19.46
CA PRO A 213 16.33 -21.56 -19.96
C PRO A 213 15.60 -20.45 -20.74
N SER A 214 14.31 -20.62 -21.05
CA SER A 214 13.52 -19.62 -21.77
C SER A 214 13.05 -18.43 -20.91
N ILE A 215 13.10 -18.55 -19.57
CA ILE A 215 12.63 -17.52 -18.61
C ILE A 215 13.81 -16.82 -17.90
N ARG A 216 15.07 -17.01 -18.34
CA ARG A 216 16.21 -16.26 -17.78
C ARG A 216 16.25 -14.82 -18.29
N ARG A 217 15.78 -13.86 -17.49
CA ARG A 217 16.37 -12.51 -17.45
C ARG A 217 16.66 -12.07 -16.03
N GLY A 218 17.85 -12.47 -15.58
CA GLY A 218 18.75 -11.64 -14.79
C GLY A 218 18.31 -11.23 -13.39
N SER A 219 18.59 -12.06 -12.39
CA SER A 219 19.13 -11.59 -11.10
C SER A 219 19.87 -12.72 -10.39
N SER A 220 21.12 -12.45 -10.05
CA SER A 220 22.02 -13.36 -9.35
C SER A 220 21.75 -13.26 -7.86
N PHE A 221 20.99 -14.19 -7.28
CA PHE A 221 20.98 -14.37 -5.83
C PHE A 221 21.85 -15.56 -5.44
N GLY A 222 22.76 -15.27 -4.51
CA GLY A 222 23.89 -16.09 -4.16
C GLY A 222 23.50 -17.38 -3.45
N SER A 223 24.25 -18.42 -3.79
CA SER A 223 24.35 -19.70 -3.11
C SER A 223 24.54 -19.59 -1.59
N GLY A 224 23.70 -20.29 -0.84
CA GLY A 224 23.87 -20.68 0.57
C GLY A 224 22.49 -21.05 1.14
N SER A 225 22.19 -22.24 1.64
CA SER A 225 23.05 -23.25 2.25
C SER A 225 22.38 -24.63 2.19
N SER A 226 23.20 -25.68 2.12
CA SER A 226 22.82 -27.08 2.29
C SER A 226 22.24 -27.36 3.67
N PHE A 227 21.25 -28.26 3.75
CA PHE A 227 21.25 -29.38 4.71
C PHE A 227 20.54 -30.59 4.11
#